data_AF-A0A920N7E4-F1
#
_entry.id   AF-A0A920N7E4-F1
#
_cell.length_a   1.000
_cell.length_b   1.000
_cell.length_c   1.000
_cell.angle_alpha   90.00
_cell.angle_beta   90.00
_cell.angle_gamma   90.00
#
_symmetry.space_group_name_H-M   'P 1'
#
loop_
_entity.id
_entity.type
_entity.pdbx_description
1 polymer ?
#
loop_
_entity_poly.entity_id
_entity_poly.type
_entity_poly.pdbx_seq_one_letter_code
_entity_poly.pdbx_strand_id
1 'polypeptide(L)'
;MGESLGLDGEAMENAIELFPALCRFFVDNDCSLTEINPLVVTGAGQLLCLDAKVSFDDNAMFRHESFDGLRDLDEEDPAEVEPGRPG
;
A
#
# COMPACT_ATOMS: atom_id res chain seq x y z
N MET A 1 11.62 -14.50 1.46
CA MET A 1 11.22 -13.30 0.69
C MET A 1 12.32 -12.25 0.69
N GLY A 2 12.85 -11.83 1.85
CA GLY A 2 14.01 -10.92 1.90
C GLY A 2 15.26 -11.48 1.20
N GLU A 3 15.60 -12.76 1.44
CA GLU A 3 16.75 -13.42 0.80
C GLU A 3 16.64 -13.47 -0.73
N SER A 4 15.44 -13.75 -1.27
CA SER A 4 15.20 -13.77 -2.72
C SER A 4 15.29 -12.38 -3.36
N LEU A 5 15.19 -11.32 -2.55
CA LEU A 5 15.37 -9.93 -2.97
C LEU A 5 16.83 -9.45 -2.77
N GLY A 6 17.73 -10.34 -2.32
CA GLY A 6 19.13 -10.00 -2.08
C GLY A 6 19.36 -9.06 -0.89
N LEU A 7 18.40 -8.98 0.05
CA LEU A 7 18.54 -8.16 1.24
C LEU A 7 19.44 -8.84 2.27
N ASP A 8 20.29 -8.07 2.94
CA ASP A 8 21.13 -8.50 4.05
C ASP A 8 21.24 -7.40 5.11
N GLY A 9 21.92 -7.70 6.22
CA GLY A 9 22.16 -6.74 7.31
C GLY A 9 20.90 -6.02 7.80
N GLU A 10 20.99 -4.70 7.92
CA GLU A 10 19.90 -3.84 8.40
C GLU A 10 18.68 -3.86 7.46
N ALA A 11 18.89 -3.96 6.13
CA ALA A 11 17.78 -4.06 5.17
C ALA A 11 16.97 -5.34 5.35
N MET A 12 17.62 -6.46 5.73
CA MET A 12 16.92 -7.69 6.06
C MET A 12 16.10 -7.53 7.35
N GLU A 13 16.64 -6.88 8.38
CA GLU A 13 15.92 -6.61 9.63
C GLU A 13 14.68 -5.74 9.36
N ASN A 14 14.83 -4.68 8.56
CA ASN A 14 13.70 -3.85 8.13
C ASN A 14 12.66 -4.66 7.33
N ALA A 15 13.09 -5.57 6.44
CA ALA A 15 12.19 -6.40 5.65
C ALA A 15 11.36 -7.38 6.51
N ILE A 16 11.97 -7.94 7.56
CA ILE A 16 11.31 -8.85 8.51
C ILE A 16 10.17 -8.14 9.25
N GLU A 17 10.32 -6.85 9.54
CA GLU A 17 9.26 -6.05 10.15
C GLU A 17 8.22 -5.57 9.12
N LEU A 18 8.69 -5.06 7.97
CA LEU A 18 7.87 -4.42 6.95
C LEU A 18 6.90 -5.39 6.27
N PHE A 19 7.37 -6.55 5.77
CA PHE A 19 6.51 -7.40 4.93
C PHE A 19 5.30 -7.97 5.69
N PRO A 20 5.43 -8.50 6.92
CA PRO A 20 4.27 -8.92 7.69
C PRO A 20 3.34 -7.75 8.04
N ALA A 21 3.90 -6.56 8.30
CA ALA A 21 3.11 -5.36 8.58
C ALA A 21 2.28 -4.95 7.35
N LEU A 22 2.84 -5.03 6.13
CA LEU A 22 2.10 -4.75 4.89
C LEU A 22 1.00 -5.77 4.64
N CYS A 23 1.24 -7.06 4.90
CA CYS A 23 0.18 -8.06 4.80
C CYS A 23 -0.96 -7.82 5.80
N ARG A 24 -0.63 -7.43 7.05
CA ARG A 24 -1.64 -7.08 8.05
C ARG A 24 -2.41 -5.82 7.63
N PHE A 25 -1.70 -4.78 7.21
CA PHE A 25 -2.31 -3.56 6.68
C PHE A 25 -3.31 -3.87 5.55
N PHE A 26 -2.90 -4.70 4.58
CA PHE A 26 -3.75 -5.10 3.47
C PHE A 26 -5.06 -5.75 3.93
N VAL A 27 -4.99 -6.67 4.90
CA VAL A 27 -6.17 -7.38 5.41
C VAL A 27 -7.02 -6.49 6.32
N ASP A 28 -6.39 -5.77 7.26
CA ASP A 28 -7.08 -4.98 8.28
C ASP A 28 -7.82 -3.78 7.68
N ASN A 29 -7.35 -3.27 6.54
CA ASN A 29 -7.91 -2.10 5.85
C ASN A 29 -8.71 -2.49 4.59
N ASP A 30 -8.93 -3.79 4.34
CA ASP A 30 -9.64 -4.27 3.15
C ASP A 30 -9.08 -3.70 1.83
N CYS A 31 -7.75 -3.70 1.71
CA CYS A 31 -7.09 -3.29 0.48
C CYS A 31 -7.40 -4.29 -0.64
N SER A 32 -7.64 -3.77 -1.85
CA SER A 32 -7.66 -4.54 -3.09
C SER A 32 -6.27 -4.60 -3.73
N LEU A 33 -5.45 -3.56 -3.50
CA LEU A 33 -4.06 -3.48 -3.93
C LEU A 33 -3.21 -2.72 -2.90
N THR A 34 -1.98 -3.18 -2.68
CA THR A 34 -0.94 -2.42 -1.99
C THR A 34 0.37 -2.69 -2.71
N GLU A 35 0.88 -1.69 -3.40
CA GLU A 35 2.14 -1.73 -4.14
C GLU A 35 3.11 -0.73 -3.54
N ILE A 36 4.36 -1.15 -3.31
CA ILE A 36 5.47 -0.26 -2.95
C ILE A 36 6.45 -0.24 -4.10
N ASN A 37 6.59 0.90 -4.75
CA ASN A 37 7.44 1.02 -5.92
C ASN A 37 7.90 2.47 -6.15
N PRO A 38 9.17 2.82 -5.86
CA PRO A 38 10.27 1.90 -5.55
C PRO A 38 10.41 1.58 -4.05
N LEU A 39 10.84 0.35 -3.76
CA LEU A 39 11.38 -0.08 -2.47
C LEU A 39 12.91 -0.04 -2.55
N VAL A 40 13.55 0.83 -1.75
CA VAL A 40 14.95 1.23 -1.94
C VAL A 40 15.81 0.79 -0.76
N VAL A 41 17.03 0.33 -1.03
CA VAL A 41 18.07 0.19 -0.01
C VAL A 41 18.96 1.44 -0.06
N THR A 42 19.05 2.15 1.06
CA THR A 42 19.85 3.38 1.16
C THR A 42 21.35 3.07 1.22
N GLY A 43 22.20 4.09 1.04
CA GLY A 43 23.65 3.93 1.22
C GLY A 43 24.09 3.54 2.63
N ALA A 44 23.20 3.67 3.63
CA ALA A 44 23.41 3.21 5.00
C ALA A 44 23.02 1.73 5.20
N GLY A 45 22.43 1.07 4.19
CA GLY A 45 21.97 -0.31 4.27
C GLY A 45 20.54 -0.47 4.79
N GLN A 46 19.78 0.60 4.94
CA GLN A 46 18.38 0.56 5.38
C GLN A 46 17.41 0.35 4.22
N LEU A 47 16.34 -0.42 4.45
CA LEU A 47 15.24 -0.60 3.50
C LEU A 47 14.17 0.49 3.71
N LEU A 48 13.81 1.21 2.65
CA LEU A 48 12.87 2.33 2.69
C LEU A 48 11.83 2.23 1.57
N CYS A 49 10.56 2.43 1.94
CA CYS A 49 9.46 2.62 0.99
C CYS A 49 9.47 4.07 0.50
N LEU A 50 9.84 4.32 -0.76
CA LEU A 50 9.90 5.68 -1.27
C LEU A 50 8.54 6.17 -1.77
N ASP A 51 7.76 5.26 -2.33
CA ASP A 51 6.43 5.53 -2.87
C ASP A 51 5.54 4.30 -2.69
N ALA A 52 4.24 4.53 -2.57
CA ALA A 52 3.25 3.48 -2.39
C ALA A 52 1.93 3.83 -3.06
N LYS A 53 1.35 2.85 -3.77
CA LYS A 53 0.00 2.91 -4.30
C LYS A 53 -0.88 1.94 -3.55
N VAL A 54 -1.98 2.44 -2.96
CA VAL A 54 -2.94 1.64 -2.22
C VAL A 54 -4.32 1.83 -2.83
N SER A 55 -5.03 0.73 -3.05
CA SER A 55 -6.44 0.74 -3.45
C SER A 55 -7.23 -0.08 -2.45
N PHE A 56 -8.41 0.41 -2.08
CA PHE A 56 -9.30 -0.24 -1.13
C PHE A 56 -10.45 -0.96 -1.87
N ASP A 57 -11.12 -1.91 -1.21
CA ASP A 57 -12.35 -2.50 -1.74
C ASP A 57 -13.53 -1.56 -1.44
N ASP A 58 -14.12 -0.98 -2.48
CA ASP A 58 -15.28 -0.11 -2.39
C ASP A 58 -16.46 -0.74 -1.61
N ASN A 59 -16.61 -2.07 -1.70
CA ASN A 59 -17.66 -2.79 -0.99
C ASN A 59 -17.40 -2.87 0.52
N ALA A 60 -16.18 -2.62 0.98
CA ALA A 60 -15.78 -2.60 2.37
C ALA A 60 -15.70 -1.18 2.96
N MET A 61 -15.77 -0.13 2.14
CA MET A 61 -15.59 1.25 2.59
C MET A 61 -16.60 1.67 3.67
N PHE A 62 -17.81 1.09 3.67
CA PHE A 62 -18.84 1.40 4.67
C PHE A 62 -18.44 1.08 6.13
N ARG A 63 -17.44 0.23 6.36
CA ARG A 63 -16.94 -0.14 7.70
C ARG A 63 -15.66 0.60 8.10
N HIS A 64 -15.12 1.44 7.22
CA HIS A 64 -13.89 2.20 7.44
C HIS A 64 -14.14 3.71 7.36
N GLU A 65 -14.89 4.23 8.34
CA GLU A 65 -15.29 5.66 8.43
C GLU A 65 -14.09 6.64 8.38
N SER A 66 -12.87 6.18 8.69
CA SER A 66 -11.65 6.99 8.64
C SER A 66 -11.07 7.22 7.24
N PHE A 67 -11.54 6.51 6.20
CA PHE A 67 -10.95 6.61 4.85
C PHE A 67 -11.50 7.75 3.99
N ASP A 68 -12.62 8.38 4.38
CA ASP A 68 -13.17 9.53 3.64
C ASP A 68 -12.18 10.71 3.54
N GLY A 69 -11.26 10.84 4.50
CA GLY A 69 -10.19 11.85 4.48
C GLY A 69 -8.93 11.47 3.70
N LEU A 70 -8.82 10.22 3.23
CA LEU A 70 -7.69 9.71 2.45
C LEU A 70 -7.98 9.64 0.95
N ARG A 71 -9.23 9.89 0.55
CA ARG A 71 -9.64 9.87 -0.85
C ARG A 71 -9.15 11.14 -1.56
N ASP A 72 -8.22 10.97 -2.49
CA ASP A 72 -7.73 12.04 -3.36
C ASP A 72 -8.24 11.83 -4.79
N LEU A 73 -9.23 12.65 -5.18
CA LEU A 73 -9.87 12.58 -6.49
C LEU A 73 -8.94 13.03 -7.63
N ASP A 74 -7.87 13.76 -7.33
CA ASP A 74 -6.91 14.20 -8.35
C ASP A 74 -5.98 13.05 -8.79
N GLU A 75 -5.85 12.00 -7.99
CA GLU A 75 -5.07 10.78 -8.30
C GLU A 75 -5.92 9.58 -8.78
N GLU A 76 -7.26 9.69 -8.73
CA GLU A 76 -8.17 8.71 -9.33
C GLU A 76 -8.22 8.87 -10.86
N ASP A 77 -8.30 7.76 -11.61
CA ASP A 77 -8.49 7.84 -13.07
C ASP A 77 -9.86 8.48 -13.34
N PRO A 78 -9.98 9.58 -14.10
CA PRO A 78 -11.24 10.25 -14.38
C PRO A 78 -12.32 9.31 -14.96
N ALA A 79 -11.93 8.21 -15.59
CA ALA A 79 -12.84 7.18 -16.10
C ALA A 79 -13.43 6.28 -15.01
N GLU A 80 -12.77 6.15 -13.85
CA GLU A 80 -13.23 5.38 -12.68
C GLU A 80 -14.03 6.26 -11.70
N VAL A 81 -13.92 7.59 -11.80
CA VAL A 81 -14.68 8.56 -10.97
C VAL A 81 -16.16 8.68 -11.37
N GLU A 82 -16.64 7.98 -12.42
CA GLU A 82 -18.04 8.07 -12.80
C GLU A 82 -18.97 7.56 -11.68
N PRO A 83 -19.78 8.45 -11.07
CA PRO A 83 -20.78 7.99 -10.12
C PRO A 83 -21.82 7.22 -10.92
N GLY A 84 -22.00 5.94 -10.56
CA GLY A 84 -23.05 5.09 -11.11
C GLY A 84 -24.35 5.87 -11.18
N ARG A 85 -24.75 6.24 -12.39
CA ARG A 85 -26.02 6.91 -12.64
C ARG A 85 -27.10 5.85 -12.41
N PRO A 86 -27.95 5.96 -11.38
CA PRO A 86 -29.08 5.06 -11.26
C PRO A 86 -30.08 5.43 -12.34
N GLY A 87 -30.42 4.46 -13.20
CA GLY A 87 -31.61 4.48 -14.03
C GLY A 87 -32.83 4.03 -13.25
#